data_AF-A0A098BU80-F1
#
_entry.id   AF-A0A098BU80-F1
#
_cell.length_a   1.000
_cell.length_b   1.000
_cell.length_c   1.000
_cell.angle_alpha   90.00
_cell.angle_beta   90.00
_cell.angle_gamma   90.00
#
_symmetry.space_group_name_H-M   'P 1'
#
loop_
_entity.id
_entity.type
_entity.pdbx_description
1 polymer ?
#
loop_
_entity_poly.entity_id
_entity_poly.type
_entity_poly.pdbx_seq_one_letter_code
_entity_poly.pdbx_strand_id
1 'polypeptide(L)'
;MTVTAQILDQVVEVRRVHDGQFTNIEPEFDGSWPKLTKLEWQCAVVELDCGIRPRVSPALVHVNGVLQPDHFCVAVGGSSISPLSFLDAWTYLNGVAAGVMAARAGGKGLER
;
A
#
# COMPACT_ATOMS: atom_id res chain seq x y z
N MET A 1 -5.97 14.74 -5.90
CA MET A 1 -6.49 13.95 -4.77
C MET A 1 -5.32 13.69 -3.84
N THR A 2 -5.55 13.80 -2.54
CA THR A 2 -4.54 13.70 -1.49
C THR A 2 -4.91 12.54 -0.58
N VAL A 3 -3.93 11.71 -0.21
CA VAL A 3 -4.09 10.60 0.74
C VAL A 3 -3.05 10.74 1.84
N THR A 4 -3.35 10.33 3.07
CA THR A 4 -2.38 10.34 4.17
C THR A 4 -1.74 8.97 4.36
N ALA A 5 -0.43 8.97 4.59
CA ALA A 5 0.34 7.82 5.06
C ALA A 5 1.07 8.18 6.34
N GLN A 6 1.32 7.22 7.20
CA GLN A 6 2.27 7.42 8.30
C GLN A 6 3.69 7.19 7.73
N ILE A 7 4.58 8.15 7.92
CA ILE A 7 5.98 8.09 7.51
C ILE A 7 6.83 8.58 8.68
N LEU A 8 7.68 7.69 9.22
CA LEU A 8 8.60 8.01 10.32
C LEU A 8 7.86 8.65 11.51
N ASP A 9 6.74 8.05 11.93
CA ASP A 9 5.88 8.52 13.01
C ASP A 9 5.19 9.88 12.76
N GLN A 10 5.24 10.40 11.54
CA GLN A 10 4.48 11.58 11.11
C GLN A 10 3.39 11.19 10.11
N VAL A 11 2.20 11.78 10.24
CA VAL A 11 1.18 11.68 9.19
C VAL A 11 1.63 12.59 8.05
N VAL A 12 2.14 11.99 6.98
CA VAL A 12 2.59 12.69 5.78
C VAL A 12 1.53 12.59 4.70
N GLU A 13 1.33 13.70 4.02
CA GLU A 13 0.47 13.79 2.86
C GLU A 13 1.16 13.13 1.65
N VAL A 14 0.61 12.02 1.17
CA VAL A 14 0.98 11.41 -0.10
C VAL A 14 0.07 11.96 -1.19
N ARG A 15 0.65 12.59 -2.20
CA ARG A 15 -0.09 13.21 -3.29
C ARG A 15 0.57 12.96 -4.63
N ARG A 16 -0.25 12.96 -5.66
CA ARG A 16 0.20 12.99 -7.04
C ARG A 16 0.42 14.44 -7.47
N VAL A 17 1.64 14.75 -7.89
CA VAL A 17 2.04 16.07 -8.40
C VAL A 17 2.27 15.97 -9.91
N HIS A 18 1.78 16.95 -10.64
CA HIS A 18 1.95 17.07 -12.09
C HIS A 18 2.86 18.27 -12.37
N ASP A 19 4.05 18.03 -12.91
CA ASP A 19 5.06 19.07 -13.22
C ASP A 19 5.10 19.40 -14.73
N GLY A 20 3.93 19.33 -15.38
CA GLY A 20 3.77 19.54 -16.81
C GLY A 20 4.03 18.28 -17.62
N GLN A 21 5.27 17.75 -17.61
CA GLN A 21 5.64 16.57 -18.42
C GLN A 21 5.62 15.25 -17.65
N PHE A 22 5.83 15.29 -16.34
CA PHE A 22 5.88 14.11 -15.49
C PHE A 22 4.78 14.13 -14.44
N THR A 23 4.52 12.95 -13.92
CA THR A 23 3.58 12.74 -12.83
C THR A 23 4.34 11.98 -11.75
N ASN A 24 4.62 12.66 -10.65
CA ASN A 24 5.39 12.11 -9.53
C ASN A 24 4.48 11.92 -8.32
N ILE A 25 4.86 10.99 -7.46
CA ILE A 25 4.27 10.86 -6.12
C ILE A 25 5.20 11.56 -5.14
N GLU A 26 4.63 12.48 -4.35
CA GLU A 26 5.31 13.11 -3.24
C GLU A 26 4.76 12.57 -1.90
N PRO A 27 5.61 12.34 -0.89
CA PRO A 27 7.07 12.29 -0.99
C PRO A 27 7.53 11.14 -1.89
N GLU A 28 8.69 11.29 -2.53
CA GLU A 28 9.32 10.19 -3.26
C GLU A 28 9.59 9.01 -2.32
N PHE A 29 9.53 7.80 -2.86
CA PHE A 29 9.86 6.60 -2.08
C PHE A 29 11.31 6.64 -1.60
N ASP A 30 11.50 6.45 -0.31
CA ASP A 30 12.84 6.36 0.29
C ASP A 30 13.13 4.93 0.76
N GLY A 31 14.19 4.35 0.17
CA GLY A 31 14.69 3.03 0.51
C GLY A 31 15.24 2.92 1.95
N SER A 32 15.52 4.02 2.63
CA SER A 32 16.00 4.05 4.01
C SER A 32 14.89 3.96 5.06
N TRP A 33 13.63 4.17 4.67
CA TRP A 33 12.51 4.15 5.62
C TRP A 33 12.32 2.78 6.31
N PRO A 34 11.76 2.76 7.53
CA PRO A 34 11.27 1.55 8.17
C PRO A 34 10.31 0.78 7.24
N LYS A 35 10.31 -0.55 7.37
CA LYS A 35 9.47 -1.42 6.52
C LYS A 35 7.98 -1.08 6.62
N LEU A 36 7.48 -0.76 7.81
CA LEU A 36 6.09 -0.33 8.00
C LEU A 36 5.79 0.94 7.21
N THR A 37 6.60 1.98 7.40
CA THR A 37 6.52 3.25 6.65
C THR A 37 6.49 3.04 5.13
N LYS A 38 7.35 2.16 4.61
CA LYS A 38 7.36 1.83 3.17
C LYS A 38 6.04 1.21 2.72
N LEU A 39 5.47 0.30 3.51
CA LEU A 39 4.18 -0.32 3.21
C LEU A 39 3.02 0.67 3.34
N GLU A 40 3.09 1.61 4.29
CA GLU A 40 2.09 2.68 4.45
C GLU A 40 2.11 3.65 3.26
N TRP A 41 3.31 4.04 2.81
CA TRP A 41 3.48 4.80 1.57
C TRP A 41 2.90 4.05 0.37
N GLN A 42 3.19 2.75 0.23
CA GLN A 42 2.65 1.94 -0.86
C GLN A 42 1.12 1.83 -0.79
N CYS A 43 0.53 1.71 0.40
CA CYS A 43 -0.92 1.74 0.57
C CYS A 43 -1.52 3.05 0.04
N ALA A 44 -0.88 4.19 0.32
CA ALA A 44 -1.34 5.49 -0.17
C ALA A 44 -1.20 5.63 -1.69
N VAL A 45 -0.13 5.11 -2.29
CA VAL A 45 0.02 5.04 -3.75
C VAL A 45 -1.11 4.22 -4.39
N VAL A 46 -1.39 3.04 -3.83
CA VAL A 46 -2.51 2.21 -4.29
C VAL A 46 -3.83 2.95 -4.15
N GLU A 47 -4.04 3.71 -3.07
CA GLU A 47 -5.25 4.54 -2.91
C GLU A 47 -5.35 5.65 -3.96
N LEU A 48 -4.25 6.32 -4.27
CA LEU A 48 -4.22 7.35 -5.31
C LEU A 48 -4.51 6.78 -6.70
N ASP A 49 -4.01 5.59 -7.01
CA ASP A 49 -4.12 4.98 -8.35
C ASP A 49 -5.44 4.26 -8.55
N CYS A 50 -5.84 3.53 -7.51
CA CYS A 50 -6.91 2.55 -7.58
C CYS A 50 -8.18 3.00 -6.87
N GLY A 51 -8.15 4.10 -6.11
CA GLY A 51 -9.32 4.58 -5.36
C GLY A 51 -9.82 3.63 -4.27
N ILE A 52 -9.02 2.60 -3.94
CA ILE A 52 -9.28 1.67 -2.85
C ILE A 52 -8.28 1.91 -1.73
N ARG A 53 -8.70 1.66 -0.49
CA ARG A 53 -7.99 2.11 0.70
C ARG A 53 -7.40 0.91 1.47
N PRO A 54 -6.27 0.34 1.03
CA PRO A 54 -5.58 -0.65 1.83
C PRO A 54 -5.01 -0.02 3.11
N ARG A 55 -4.85 -0.84 4.13
CA ARG A 55 -4.21 -0.48 5.39
C ARG A 55 -3.22 -1.56 5.78
N VAL A 56 -2.12 -1.14 6.39
CA VAL A 56 -1.10 -2.05 6.92
C VAL A 56 -0.89 -1.79 8.40
N SER A 57 -0.53 -2.83 9.13
CA SER A 57 -0.16 -2.75 10.54
C SER A 57 0.86 -3.83 10.88
N PRO A 58 1.64 -3.71 11.97
CA PRO A 58 2.45 -4.81 12.48
C PRO A 58 1.57 -6.03 12.82
N ALA A 59 2.02 -7.23 12.46
CA ALA A 59 1.37 -8.46 12.86
C ALA A 59 1.83 -8.88 14.26
N LEU A 60 0.89 -9.26 15.12
CA LEU A 60 1.17 -9.79 16.46
C LEU A 60 1.38 -11.30 16.41
N VAL A 61 2.44 -11.76 15.74
CA VAL A 61 2.76 -13.19 15.63
C VAL A 61 3.81 -13.59 16.65
N HIS A 62 3.56 -14.69 17.37
CA HIS A 62 4.48 -15.23 18.37
C HIS A 62 4.88 -16.66 17.99
N VAL A 63 6.18 -16.96 18.08
CA VAL A 63 6.70 -18.32 17.92
C VAL A 63 7.36 -18.71 19.23
N ASN A 64 6.86 -19.79 19.86
CA ASN A 64 7.30 -20.25 21.18
C ASN A 64 7.30 -19.12 22.24
N GLY A 65 6.30 -18.25 22.21
CA GLY A 65 6.17 -17.12 23.13
C GLY A 65 7.03 -15.89 22.79
N VAL A 66 7.82 -15.93 21.72
CA VAL A 66 8.65 -14.80 21.27
C VAL A 66 7.95 -14.06 20.12
N LEU A 67 7.73 -12.75 20.28
CA LEU A 67 7.21 -11.89 19.23
C LEU A 67 8.15 -11.91 18.03
N GLN A 68 7.62 -12.19 16.84
CA GLN A 68 8.41 -12.10 15.61
C GLN A 68 8.26 -10.70 15.04
N PRO A 69 9.35 -9.90 15.00
CA PRO A 69 9.30 -8.58 14.37
C PRO A 69 9.15 -8.70 12.85
N ASP A 70 8.96 -7.57 12.18
CA ASP A 70 8.95 -7.45 10.71
C ASP A 70 7.93 -8.33 9.97
N HIS A 71 6.84 -8.67 10.65
CA HIS A 71 5.66 -9.25 10.03
C HIS A 71 4.51 -8.24 10.04
N PHE A 72 3.67 -8.31 9.01
CA PHE A 72 2.64 -7.31 8.74
C PHE A 72 1.28 -7.95 8.46
N CYS A 73 0.24 -7.23 8.82
CA CYS A 73 -1.14 -7.51 8.45
C CYS A 73 -1.57 -6.47 7.41
N VAL A 74 -2.09 -6.91 6.27
CA VAL A 74 -2.67 -6.04 5.24
C VAL A 74 -4.18 -6.24 5.20
N ALA A 75 -4.93 -5.15 5.31
CA ALA A 75 -6.38 -5.13 5.19
C ALA A 75 -6.81 -4.35 3.95
N VAL A 76 -7.76 -4.88 3.18
CA VAL A 76 -8.34 -4.26 1.99
C VAL A 76 -9.85 -4.44 2.03
N GLY A 77 -10.58 -3.35 2.19
CA GLY A 77 -12.03 -3.41 2.39
C GLY A 77 -12.39 -4.24 3.63
N GLY A 78 -13.20 -5.29 3.44
CA GLY A 78 -13.61 -6.21 4.51
C GLY A 78 -12.73 -7.44 4.70
N SER A 79 -11.62 -7.57 3.97
CA SER A 79 -10.73 -8.72 4.03
C SER A 79 -9.36 -8.34 4.59
N SER A 80 -8.69 -9.27 5.26
CA SER A 80 -7.31 -9.12 5.71
C SER A 80 -6.47 -10.37 5.48
N ILE A 81 -5.16 -10.20 5.39
CA ILE A 81 -4.17 -11.27 5.26
C ILE A 81 -2.98 -11.01 6.20
N SER A 82 -2.59 -12.03 6.95
CA SER A 82 -1.56 -11.96 8.01
C SER A 82 -1.13 -13.36 8.45
N PRO A 83 0.10 -13.57 8.95
CA PRO A 83 1.23 -12.63 8.93
C PRO A 83 1.97 -12.66 7.58
N LEU A 84 2.41 -11.50 7.10
CA LEU A 84 3.20 -11.37 5.88
C LEU A 84 4.59 -10.83 6.17
N SER A 85 5.61 -11.32 5.46
CA SER A 85 6.91 -10.64 5.40
C SER A 85 6.77 -9.29 4.69
N PHE A 86 7.79 -8.42 4.77
CA PHE A 86 7.80 -7.17 4.03
C PHE A 86 7.62 -7.39 2.51
N LEU A 87 8.33 -8.36 1.93
CA LEU A 87 8.27 -8.61 0.49
C LEU A 87 6.91 -9.18 0.07
N ASP A 88 6.32 -10.04 0.88
CA ASP A 88 5.00 -10.61 0.60
C ASP A 88 3.91 -9.54 0.69
N ALA A 89 3.97 -8.67 1.70
CA ALA A 89 3.06 -7.53 1.84
C ALA A 89 3.19 -6.56 0.66
N TRP A 90 4.41 -6.24 0.23
CA TRP A 90 4.68 -5.39 -0.92
C TRP A 90 4.12 -6.00 -2.22
N THR A 91 4.39 -7.28 -2.44
CA THR A 91 3.88 -8.04 -3.60
C THR A 91 2.36 -8.09 -3.60
N TYR A 92 1.75 -8.32 -2.44
CA TYR A 92 0.30 -8.35 -2.28
C TYR A 92 -0.34 -7.01 -2.67
N LEU A 93 0.21 -5.88 -2.18
CA LEU A 93 -0.28 -4.54 -2.54
C LEU A 93 -0.18 -4.27 -4.04
N ASN A 94 0.91 -4.69 -4.70
CA ASN A 94 1.05 -4.58 -6.15
C ASN A 94 0.03 -5.45 -6.90
N GLY A 95 -0.22 -6.67 -6.42
CA GLY A 95 -1.24 -7.56 -6.98
C GLY A 95 -2.65 -6.97 -6.85
N VAL A 96 -2.97 -6.35 -5.71
CA VAL A 96 -4.22 -5.64 -5.48
C VAL A 96 -4.39 -4.50 -6.51
N ALA A 97 -3.37 -3.67 -6.70
CA ALA A 97 -3.41 -2.60 -7.69
C ALA A 97 -3.60 -3.13 -9.12
N ALA A 98 -2.82 -4.15 -9.50
CA ALA A 98 -2.94 -4.79 -10.81
C ALA A 98 -4.34 -5.37 -11.04
N GLY A 99 -4.94 -6.02 -10.03
CA GLY A 99 -6.30 -6.55 -10.09
C GLY A 99 -7.35 -5.48 -10.32
N VAL A 100 -7.26 -4.34 -9.61
CA VAL A 100 -8.18 -3.20 -9.82
C VAL A 100 -8.05 -2.65 -11.25
N MET A 101 -6.83 -2.47 -11.74
CA MET A 101 -6.59 -1.97 -13.09
C MET A 101 -7.11 -2.93 -14.16
N ALA A 102 -6.90 -4.24 -13.98
CA ALA A 102 -7.44 -5.27 -14.86
C ALA A 102 -8.97 -5.28 -14.86
N ALA A 103 -9.62 -5.20 -13.70
CA ALA A 103 -11.07 -5.14 -13.58
C ALA A 103 -11.66 -3.91 -14.28
N ARG A 104 -11.02 -2.74 -14.14
CA ARG A 104 -11.40 -1.50 -14.85
C ARG A 104 -11.25 -1.62 -16.36
N ALA A 105 -10.21 -2.29 -16.84
CA ALA A 105 -10.00 -2.52 -18.27
C ALA A 105 -11.06 -3.50 -18.84
N GLY A 106 -11.34 -4.59 -18.12
CA GLY A 106 -12.36 -5.58 -18.50
C GLY A 106 -13.79 -5.03 -18.47
N GLY A 107 -14.10 -4.13 -17.52
CA GLY A 107 -15.41 -3.47 -17.44
C GLY A 107 -15.74 -2.62 -18.66
N LYS A 108 -14.74 -2.04 -19.33
CA LYS A 108 -14.93 -1.29 -20.60
C LYS A 108 -15.25 -2.20 -21.81
N GLY A 109 -15.17 -3.52 -21.65
CA GLY A 109 -15.49 -4.51 -22.68
C GLY A 109 -16.93 -5.01 -22.67
N LEU A 110 -17.71 -4.72 -21.62
CA LEU A 110 -19.08 -5.23 -21.45
C LEU A 110 -20.17 -4.29 -21.98
N GLU A 111 -19.81 -3.10 -22.46
CA GLU A 111 -20.73 -2.11 -23.07
C GLU A 111 -20.71 -2.13 -24.61
N ARG A 112 -20.41 -3.28 -25.24
CA ARG A 112 -20.41 -3.43 -26.70
C ARG A 112 -21.41 -4.45 -27.19
#